data_AF-A0A938HEX2-F1
#
_entry.id   AF-A0A938HEX2-F1
#
_cell.length_a   1.000
_cell.length_b   1.000
_cell.length_c   1.000
_cell.angle_alpha   90.00
_cell.angle_beta   90.00
_cell.angle_gamma   90.00
#
_symmetry.space_group_name_H-M   'P 1'
#
loop_
_entity.id
_entity.type
_entity.pdbx_description
1 polymer ?
#
loop_
_entity_poly.entity_id
_entity_poly.type
_entity_poly.pdbx_seq_one_letter_code
_entity_poly.pdbx_strand_id
1 'polypeptide(L)'
;MKKHPELKGRILTPSNPRRRGCQLSLFLEHRGRDLFDHLHHHGILADWRNPGTIRMAPVPLYNQFADVLAVQKALGSFGSS
;
A
#
# COMPACT_ATOMS: atom_id res chain seq x y z
N MET A 1 -9.21 7.17 11.88
CA MET A 1 -8.49 7.22 10.59
C MET A 1 -8.76 8.55 9.94
N LYS A 2 -7.74 9.37 9.67
CA LYS A 2 -7.89 10.53 8.78
C LYS A 2 -8.21 10.00 7.39
N LYS A 3 -9.26 10.51 6.75
CA LYS A 3 -9.53 10.20 5.35
C LYS A 3 -8.63 11.13 4.53
N HIS A 4 -7.97 10.57 3.53
CA HIS A 4 -7.17 11.31 2.55
C HIS A 4 -8.00 11.42 1.26
N PRO A 5 -8.97 12.35 1.18
CA PRO A 5 -9.84 12.49 -0.01
C PRO A 5 -9.05 12.80 -1.29
N GLU A 6 -7.85 13.36 -1.17
CA GLU A 6 -6.90 13.59 -2.26
C GLU A 6 -6.35 12.29 -2.86
N LEU A 7 -6.36 11.20 -2.09
CA LEU A 7 -5.96 9.87 -2.54
C LEU A 7 -7.18 9.12 -3.09
N LYS A 8 -7.53 9.42 -4.35
CA LYS A 8 -8.55 8.65 -5.07
C LYS A 8 -7.96 7.33 -5.55
N GLY A 9 -8.40 6.23 -4.95
CA GLY A 9 -7.92 4.89 -5.29
C GLY A 9 -8.84 3.77 -4.86
N ARG A 10 -8.41 2.55 -5.18
CA ARG A 10 -9.13 1.32 -4.91
C ARG A 10 -8.18 0.15 -4.68
N ILE A 11 -8.62 -0.79 -3.85
CA ILE A 11 -7.97 -2.09 -3.73
C ILE A 11 -8.46 -2.94 -4.91
N LEU A 12 -7.53 -3.39 -5.75
CA LEU A 12 -7.83 -4.28 -6.88
C LEU A 12 -7.92 -5.74 -6.44
N THR A 13 -7.23 -6.11 -5.37
CA THR A 13 -7.30 -7.47 -4.82
C THR A 13 -8.72 -7.75 -4.30
N PRO A 14 -9.31 -8.92 -4.62
CA PRO A 14 -10.63 -9.29 -4.11
C PRO A 14 -10.73 -9.22 -2.58
N SER A 15 -11.82 -8.65 -2.06
CA SER A 15 -12.06 -8.57 -0.61
C SER A 15 -12.28 -9.95 0.03
N ASN A 16 -12.87 -10.90 -0.71
CA ASN A 16 -13.08 -12.27 -0.24
C ASN A 16 -11.73 -12.97 0.00
N PRO A 17 -11.39 -13.36 1.24
CA PRO A 17 -10.13 -14.02 1.56
C PRO A 17 -9.90 -15.33 0.81
N ARG A 18 -10.97 -16.05 0.42
CA ARG A 18 -10.87 -17.29 -0.39
C ARG A 18 -10.46 -17.05 -1.84
N ARG A 19 -10.40 -15.79 -2.27
CA ARG A 19 -10.05 -15.37 -3.65
C ARG A 19 -8.76 -14.54 -3.71
N ARG A 20 -7.93 -14.58 -2.67
CA ARG A 20 -6.62 -13.90 -2.64
C ARG A 20 -5.60 -14.66 -1.80
N GLY A 21 -4.33 -14.44 -2.10
CA GLY A 21 -3.24 -14.79 -1.20
C GLY A 21 -2.90 -13.65 -0.25
N CYS A 22 -1.61 -13.57 0.11
CA CYS A 22 -1.05 -12.50 0.94
C CYS A 22 -0.96 -11.15 0.21
N GLN A 23 -0.87 -11.17 -1.12
CA GLN A 23 -0.64 -9.98 -1.93
C GLN A 23 -1.88 -9.07 -2.00
N LEU A 24 -1.66 -7.78 -1.76
CA LEU A 24 -2.62 -6.68 -1.90
C LEU A 24 -2.16 -5.69 -2.98
N SER A 25 -3.05 -5.35 -3.90
CA SER A 25 -2.82 -4.41 -5.00
C SER A 25 -3.63 -3.15 -4.72
N LEU A 26 -2.93 -2.05 -4.47
CA LEU A 26 -3.51 -0.72 -4.30
C LEU A 26 -3.33 0.07 -5.60
N PHE A 27 -4.42 0.50 -6.21
CA PHE A 27 -4.40 1.40 -7.36
C PHE A 27 -4.78 2.80 -6.94
N LEU A 28 -3.98 3.78 -7.35
CA LEU A 28 -4.28 5.20 -7.23
C LEU A 28 -4.43 5.81 -8.61
N GLU A 29 -5.50 6.60 -8.80
CA GLU A 29 -5.73 7.34 -10.06
C GLU A 29 -4.68 8.44 -10.25
N HIS A 30 -4.24 9.06 -9.15
CA HIS A 30 -3.24 10.13 -9.11
C HIS A 30 -2.27 9.89 -7.95
N ARG A 31 -1.07 10.49 -8.00
CA ARG A 31 -0.06 10.42 -6.92
C ARG A 31 0.43 9.01 -6.57
N GLY A 32 0.11 7.99 -7.38
CA GLY A 32 0.53 6.61 -7.14
C GLY A 32 2.04 6.47 -7.04
N ARG A 33 2.77 7.15 -7.93
CA ARG A 33 4.23 7.12 -7.94
C ARG A 33 4.81 7.78 -6.70
N ASP A 34 4.26 8.93 -6.31
CA ASP A 34 4.70 9.65 -5.11
C ASP A 34 4.46 8.82 -3.84
N LEU A 35 3.33 8.11 -3.76
CA LEU A 35 3.09 7.20 -2.64
C LEU A 35 4.07 6.03 -2.64
N PHE A 36 4.38 5.46 -3.81
CA PHE A 36 5.38 4.40 -3.94
C PHE A 36 6.76 4.87 -3.46
N ASP A 37 7.21 6.04 -3.91
CA ASP A 37 8.50 6.61 -3.52
C ASP A 37 8.52 6.99 -2.02
N HIS A 38 7.40 7.47 -1.46
CA HIS A 38 7.23 7.71 -0.03
C HIS A 38 7.36 6.42 0.80
N LEU A 39 6.68 5.34 0.39
CA LEU A 39 6.82 4.04 1.05
C LEU A 39 8.26 3.54 1.00
N HIS A 40 8.94 3.69 -0.15
CA HIS A 40 10.35 3.34 -0.29
C HIS A 40 11.25 4.13 0.67
N HIS A 41 11.02 5.44 0.82
CA HIS A 41 11.76 6.29 1.77
C HIS A 41 11.56 5.87 3.23
N HIS A 42 10.40 5.29 3.56
CA HIS A 42 10.12 4.68 4.86
C HIS A 42 10.65 3.24 5.02
N GLY A 43 11.47 2.76 4.08
CA GLY A 43 12.06 1.41 4.12
C GLY A 43 11.09 0.29 3.73
N ILE A 44 9.92 0.63 3.18
CA ILE A 44 8.91 -0.35 2.76
C ILE A 44 9.16 -0.71 1.30
N LEU A 45 9.63 -1.93 1.07
CA LEU A 45 9.85 -2.46 -0.27
C LEU A 45 8.52 -3.01 -0.83
N ALA A 46 8.03 -2.36 -1.88
CA ALA A 46 6.85 -2.76 -2.64
C ALA A 46 7.20 -2.93 -4.12
N ASP A 47 6.26 -3.46 -4.90
CA ASP A 47 6.38 -3.58 -6.35
C ASP A 47 5.51 -2.54 -7.06
N TRP A 48 6.10 -1.79 -7.99
CA TRP A 48 5.42 -0.78 -8.80
C TRP A 48 4.94 -1.35 -10.13
N ARG A 49 3.70 -1.03 -10.52
CA ARG A 49 3.09 -1.41 -11.79
C ARG A 49 2.40 -0.22 -12.44
N ASN A 50 2.84 0.12 -13.65
CA ASN A 50 2.24 1.17 -14.48
C ASN A 50 0.76 0.81 -14.80
N PRO A 51 -0.19 1.77 -14.78
CA PRO A 51 -0.03 3.22 -14.58
C PRO A 51 -0.12 3.74 -13.15
N GLY A 52 -0.29 2.91 -12.12
CA GLY A 52 -0.56 3.44 -10.77
C GLY A 52 -0.79 2.41 -9.68
N THR A 53 -0.33 1.18 -9.87
CA THR A 53 -0.57 0.08 -8.95
C THR A 53 0.66 -0.22 -8.11
N ILE A 54 0.47 -0.25 -6.80
CA ILE A 54 1.47 -0.67 -5.82
C ILE A 54 1.04 -2.05 -5.30
N ARG A 55 1.93 -3.03 -5.38
CA ARG A 55 1.70 -4.37 -4.82
C ARG A 55 2.56 -4.58 -3.58
N MET A 56 1.92 -5.01 -2.50
CA MET A 56 2.56 -5.40 -1.25
C MET A 56 2.11 -6.81 -0.89
N ALA A 57 3.01 -7.63 -0.35
CA ALA A 57 2.69 -9.00 0.02
C ALA A 57 3.36 -9.36 1.35
N PRO A 58 2.71 -9.12 2.50
CA PRO A 58 3.22 -9.60 3.79
C PRO A 58 3.22 -11.12 3.81
N VAL A 59 4.40 -11.73 3.73
CA VAL A 59 4.57 -13.18 3.67
C VAL A 59 4.61 -13.75 5.09
N PRO A 60 3.73 -14.72 5.44
CA PRO A 60 3.56 -15.19 6.82
C PRO A 60 4.81 -15.79 7.46
N LEU A 61 5.73 -16.30 6.64
CA LEU A 61 6.95 -16.96 7.14
C LEU A 61 7.91 -15.99 7.83
N TYR A 62 7.97 -14.73 7.37
CA TYR A 62 9.00 -13.78 7.80
C TYR A 62 8.50 -12.36 8.04
N ASN A 63 7.23 -12.04 7.73
CA ASN A 63 6.65 -10.77 8.10
C ASN A 63 5.86 -10.88 9.41
N GLN A 64 5.94 -9.80 10.18
CA GLN A 64 5.21 -9.64 11.44
C GLN A 64 4.04 -8.67 11.27
N PHE A 65 3.09 -8.71 12.21
CA PHE A 65 2.03 -7.70 12.28
C PHE A 65 2.60 -6.27 12.44
N ALA A 66 3.78 -6.13 13.06
CA ALA A 66 4.48 -4.85 13.17
C ALA A 66 4.87 -4.26 11.80
N ASP A 67 5.22 -5.09 10.82
CA ASP A 67 5.53 -4.63 9.45
C ASP A 67 4.28 -4.03 8.79
N VAL A 68 3.13 -4.68 8.98
CA VAL A 68 1.83 -4.18 8.47
C VAL A 68 1.45 -2.87 9.15
N LEU A 69 1.73 -2.72 10.45
CA LEU A 69 1.54 -1.46 11.17
C LEU A 69 2.49 -0.37 10.68
N ALA A 70 3.74 -0.69 10.32
CA ALA A 70 4.67 0.26 9.73
C ALA A 70 4.15 0.79 8.38
N VAL A 71 3.61 -0.09 7.54
CA VAL A 71 2.90 0.31 6.30
C VAL A 71 1.75 1.26 6.61
N GLN A 72 0.89 0.91 7.57
CA GLN A 72 -0.24 1.76 7.96
C GLN A 72 0.22 3.15 8.42
N LYS A 73 1.30 3.25 9.20
CA LYS A 73 1.87 4.51 9.66
C LYS A 73 2.41 5.35 8.49
N ALA A 74 3.16 4.74 7.57
CA ALA A 74 3.68 5.43 6.39
C ALA A 74 2.56 5.94 5.46
N LEU A 75 1.50 5.14 5.27
CA LEU A 75 0.31 5.58 4.54
C LEU A 75 -0.37 6.77 5.21
N GLY A 76 -0.43 6.81 6.55
CA GLY A 76 -1.06 7.89 7.31
C GLY A 76 -0.23 9.18 7.42
N SER A 77 1.08 9.11 7.19
CA SER A 77 1.95 10.30 7.12
C SER A 77 2.02 10.90 5.71
N PHE A 78 1.62 10.15 4.68
CA PHE A 78 1.62 10.64 3.30
C PHE A 78 0.71 11.87 3.15
N GLY A 79 1.23 12.93 2.53
CA GLY A 79 0.49 14.18 2.31
C GLY A 79 0.28 15.05 3.55
N SER A 80 0.79 14.65 4.73
CA SER A 80 0.84 15.51 5.92
C SER A 80 2.13 16.34 5.90
N SER A 81 2.17 17.39 5.09
CA SER A 81 3.17 18.47 5.12
C SER A 81 2.49 19.78 4.74
#